data_AF-A0A8T4M9U7-F1
#
_entry.id   AF-A0A8T4M9U7-F1
#
_cell.length_a   1.000
_cell.length_b   1.000
_cell.length_c   1.000
_cell.angle_alpha   90.00
_cell.angle_beta   90.00
_cell.angle_gamma   90.00
#
_symmetry.space_group_name_H-M   'P 1'
#
loop_
_entity.id
_entity.type
_entity.pdbx_description
1 polymer ?
#
loop_
_entity_poly.entity_id
_entity_poly.type
_entity_poly.pdbx_seq_one_letter_code
_entity_poly.pdbx_strand_id
1 'polypeptide(L)'
;MADRINASRFGLSFGIAGGIISLICGILLAIAPSFTISLFGAIFHGIDLSQIASKSVGIGGIILGIIEVFIIGYIFGWLVGVFYNKFN
;
A
#
# COMPACT_ATOMS: atom_id res chain seq x y z
N MET A 1 -21.62 -22.69 12.63
CA MET A 1 -20.20 -22.35 12.86
C MET A 1 -19.77 -21.56 11.66
N ALA A 2 -19.55 -20.26 11.81
CA ALA A 2 -19.07 -19.47 10.68
C ALA A 2 -17.58 -19.79 10.44
N ASP A 3 -17.19 -19.81 9.16
CA ASP A 3 -15.87 -20.28 8.76
C ASP A 3 -14.76 -19.41 9.33
N ARG A 4 -13.70 -20.02 9.88
CA ARG A 4 -12.54 -19.30 10.39
C ARG A 4 -11.58 -18.95 9.26
N ILE A 5 -11.01 -17.75 9.33
CA ILE A 5 -10.00 -17.30 8.36
C ILE A 5 -8.61 -17.59 8.90
N ASN A 6 -7.69 -18.07 8.07
CA ASN A 6 -6.28 -18.15 8.45
C ASN A 6 -5.67 -16.73 8.41
N ALA A 7 -5.48 -16.12 9.57
CA ALA A 7 -5.03 -14.73 9.69
C ALA A 7 -3.68 -14.48 8.99
N SER A 8 -2.74 -15.41 9.04
CA SER A 8 -1.43 -15.26 8.39
C SER A 8 -1.56 -15.30 6.86
N ARG A 9 -2.38 -16.19 6.31
CA ARG A 9 -2.65 -16.23 4.86
C ARG A 9 -3.38 -14.97 4.41
N PHE A 10 -4.34 -14.50 5.20
CA PHE A 10 -5.08 -13.28 4.91
C PHE A 10 -4.18 -12.03 4.96
N GLY A 11 -3.31 -11.93 5.97
CA GLY A 11 -2.24 -10.93 6.03
C GLY A 11 -1.34 -11.00 4.80
N LEU A 12 -0.85 -12.18 4.43
CA LEU A 12 -0.02 -12.34 3.24
C LEU A 12 -0.72 -11.86 1.96
N SER A 13 -2.01 -12.14 1.79
CA SER A 13 -2.79 -11.63 0.67
C SER A 13 -2.84 -10.09 0.64
N PHE A 14 -3.07 -9.45 1.79
CA PHE A 14 -3.04 -7.98 1.89
C PHE A 14 -1.65 -7.40 1.61
N GLY A 15 -0.60 -8.03 2.14
CA GLY A 15 0.78 -7.61 1.90
C GLY A 15 1.13 -7.68 0.41
N ILE A 16 0.82 -8.79 -0.26
CA ILE A 16 1.05 -8.95 -1.71
C ILE A 16 0.24 -7.92 -2.51
N ALA A 17 -1.05 -7.75 -2.21
CA ALA A 17 -1.89 -6.77 -2.90
C ALA A 17 -1.35 -5.35 -2.72
N GLY A 18 -0.97 -4.98 -1.50
CA GLY A 18 -0.35 -3.69 -1.19
C GLY A 18 0.98 -3.49 -1.92
N GLY A 19 1.85 -4.49 -1.93
CA GLY A 19 3.13 -4.44 -2.66
C GLY A 19 2.93 -4.23 -4.17
N ILE A 20 1.95 -4.89 -4.77
CA ILE A 20 1.57 -4.69 -6.19
C ILE A 20 1.11 -3.24 -6.41
N ILE A 21 0.26 -2.71 -5.55
CA ILE A 21 -0.19 -1.31 -5.63
C ILE A 21 1.00 -0.35 -5.54
N SER A 22 1.94 -0.60 -4.63
CA SER A 22 3.15 0.22 -4.50
C SER A 22 4.02 0.17 -5.75
N LEU A 23 4.16 -1.00 -6.37
CA LEU A 23 4.91 -1.15 -7.62
C LEU A 23 4.24 -0.37 -8.76
N ILE A 24 2.92 -0.51 -8.92
CA ILE A 24 2.14 0.23 -9.93
C ILE A 24 2.29 1.74 -9.69
N CYS A 25 2.25 2.19 -8.44
CA CYS A 25 2.44 3.58 -8.06
C CYS A 25 3.83 4.09 -8.48
N GLY A 26 4.90 3.34 -8.20
CA GLY A 26 6.26 3.68 -8.63
C GLY A 26 6.40 3.78 -10.14
N ILE A 27 5.77 2.86 -10.89
CA ILE A 27 5.75 2.88 -12.37
C ILE A 27 5.00 4.12 -12.87
N LEU A 28 3.81 4.41 -12.32
CA LEU A 28 3.01 5.58 -12.69
C LEU A 28 3.77 6.88 -12.45
N LEU A 29 4.49 7.00 -11.34
CA LEU A 29 5.30 8.17 -11.06
C LEU A 29 6.44 8.33 -12.07
N ALA A 30 7.02 7.23 -12.57
CA ALA A 30 8.08 7.26 -13.56
C ALA A 30 7.60 7.67 -14.97
N ILE A 31 6.39 7.26 -15.37
CA ILE A 31 5.88 7.51 -16.73
C ILE A 31 4.91 8.71 -16.82
N ALA A 32 4.23 9.04 -15.72
CA ALA A 32 3.18 10.06 -15.66
C ALA A 32 3.18 10.79 -14.29
N PRO A 33 4.27 11.51 -13.95
CA PRO A 33 4.45 12.12 -12.63
C PRO A 33 3.35 13.13 -12.27
N SER A 34 2.97 14.02 -13.19
CA SER A 34 1.94 15.04 -12.93
C SER A 34 0.57 14.43 -12.64
N PHE A 35 0.19 13.39 -13.38
CA PHE A 35 -1.04 12.64 -13.13
C PHE A 35 -1.00 11.96 -11.76
N THR A 36 0.12 11.30 -11.45
CA THR A 36 0.32 10.59 -10.18
C THR A 36 0.24 11.54 -8.98
N ILE A 37 0.89 12.70 -9.05
CA ILE A 37 0.84 13.74 -8.02
C ILE A 37 -0.59 14.26 -7.84
N SER A 38 -1.33 14.51 -8.92
CA SER A 38 -2.73 14.94 -8.83
C SER A 38 -3.65 13.87 -8.23
N LEU A 39 -3.43 12.59 -8.60
CA LEU A 39 -4.21 11.46 -8.08
C LEU A 39 -4.05 11.34 -6.57
N PHE A 40 -2.80 11.34 -6.08
CA PHE A 40 -2.55 11.27 -4.65
C PHE A 40 -2.94 12.56 -3.93
N GLY A 41 -2.86 13.72 -4.59
CA GLY A 41 -3.32 14.99 -4.03
C GLY A 41 -4.82 14.99 -3.72
N ALA A 42 -5.62 14.24 -4.49
CA ALA A 42 -7.04 14.04 -4.21
C ALA A 42 -7.31 13.09 -3.02
N ILE A 43 -6.34 12.25 -2.66
CA ILE A 43 -6.43 11.30 -1.54
C ILE A 43 -5.94 11.97 -0.25
N PHE A 44 -4.80 12.65 -0.31
CA PHE A 44 -4.17 13.31 0.82
C PHE A 44 -4.75 14.72 1.01
N HIS A 45 -5.63 14.86 1.99
CA HIS A 45 -6.21 16.15 2.35
C HIS A 45 -5.20 16.96 3.20
N GLY A 46 -5.06 18.26 2.90
CA GLY A 46 -4.25 19.20 3.69
C GLY A 46 -2.74 19.20 3.37
N ILE A 47 -2.30 18.47 2.34
CA ILE A 47 -0.90 18.42 1.90
C ILE A 47 -0.83 18.70 0.39
N ASP A 48 -0.06 19.71 -0.01
CA ASP A 48 0.21 19.98 -1.43
C ASP A 48 1.41 19.14 -1.90
N LEU A 49 1.10 17.98 -2.50
CA LEU A 49 2.10 17.06 -3.03
C LEU A 49 2.93 17.68 -4.17
N SER A 50 2.42 18.71 -4.87
CA SER A 50 3.19 19.35 -5.95
C SER A 50 4.40 20.13 -5.43
N GLN A 51 4.38 20.54 -4.15
CA GLN A 51 5.47 21.30 -3.53
C GLN A 51 6.53 20.40 -2.87
N ILE A 52 6.16 19.18 -2.48
CA ILE A 52 7.03 18.27 -1.71
C ILE A 52 7.48 17.03 -2.50
N ALA A 53 6.83 16.69 -3.61
CA ALA A 53 7.22 15.55 -4.41
C ALA A 53 8.61 15.75 -5.05
N SER A 54 9.49 14.76 -4.88
CA SER A 54 10.76 14.73 -5.59
C SER A 54 10.54 14.56 -7.09
N LYS A 55 11.34 15.25 -7.92
CA LYS A 55 11.32 15.12 -9.39
C LYS A 55 11.72 13.74 -9.89
N SER A 56 12.44 12.96 -9.08
CA SER A 56 12.81 11.59 -9.43
C SER A 56 12.74 10.67 -8.22
N VAL A 57 12.22 9.48 -8.45
CA VAL A 57 12.28 8.37 -7.50
C VAL A 57 13.22 7.34 -8.10
N GLY A 58 14.33 7.08 -7.41
CA GLY A 58 15.26 6.02 -7.79
C GLY A 58 14.64 4.63 -7.55
N ILE A 59 15.18 3.61 -8.22
CA ILE A 59 14.75 2.22 -8.08
C ILE A 59 14.78 1.78 -6.60
N GLY A 60 15.78 2.22 -5.83
CA GLY A 60 15.85 1.94 -4.39
C GLY A 60 14.64 2.47 -3.60
N GLY A 61 14.12 3.66 -3.96
CA GLY A 61 12.92 4.21 -3.33
C GLY A 61 11.67 3.40 -3.65
N ILE A 62 11.55 2.88 -4.88
CA ILE A 62 10.43 2.01 -5.28
C ILE A 62 10.48 0.68 -4.49
N ILE A 63 11.67 0.07 -4.38
CA ILE A 63 11.85 -1.18 -3.63
C ILE A 63 11.49 -0.97 -2.15
N LEU A 64 11.96 0.13 -1.54
CA LEU A 64 11.62 0.46 -0.16
C LEU A 64 10.12 0.64 0.03
N GLY A 65 9.45 1.38 -0.86
CA GLY A 65 7.99 1.55 -0.82
C GLY A 65 7.24 0.22 -0.90
N ILE A 66 7.67 -0.70 -1.77
CA ILE A 66 7.05 -2.03 -1.88
C ILE A 66 7.18 -2.80 -0.56
N ILE A 67 8.35 -2.78 0.07
CA ILE A 67 8.60 -3.45 1.35
C ILE A 67 7.72 -2.84 2.45
N GLU A 68 7.67 -1.52 2.56
CA GLU A 68 6.88 -0.80 3.56
C GLU A 68 5.39 -1.10 3.43
N VAL A 69 4.83 -0.96 2.21
CA VAL A 69 3.41 -1.21 1.97
C VAL A 69 3.08 -2.70 2.14
N PHE A 70 3.98 -3.62 1.78
CA PHE A 70 3.81 -5.04 2.04
C PHE A 70 3.70 -5.34 3.54
N ILE A 71 4.61 -4.80 4.35
CA ILE A 71 4.62 -5.02 5.81
C ILE A 71 3.37 -4.44 6.45
N ILE A 72 3.00 -3.21 6.10
CA ILE A 72 1.79 -2.55 6.62
C ILE A 72 0.55 -3.34 6.22
N GLY A 73 0.44 -3.73 4.95
CA GLY A 73 -0.66 -4.56 4.45
C GLY A 73 -0.74 -5.91 5.16
N TYR A 74 0.39 -6.58 5.36
CA TYR A 74 0.45 -7.84 6.09
C TYR A 74 -0.08 -7.71 7.51
N ILE A 75 0.41 -6.74 8.27
CA ILE A 75 0.00 -6.50 9.65
C ILE A 75 -1.49 -6.17 9.70
N PHE A 76 -1.96 -5.28 8.83
CA PHE A 76 -3.36 -4.88 8.78
C PHE A 76 -4.28 -6.06 8.46
N GLY A 77 -3.99 -6.84 7.41
CA GLY A 77 -4.76 -8.02 7.07
C GLY A 77 -4.73 -9.06 8.19
N TRP A 78 -3.56 -9.32 8.78
CA TRP A 78 -3.44 -10.25 9.90
C TRP A 78 -4.32 -9.84 11.08
N LEU A 79 -4.32 -8.54 11.46
CA LEU A 79 -5.17 -8.00 12.52
C LEU A 79 -6.66 -8.20 12.21
N VAL A 80 -7.08 -7.91 10.97
CA VAL A 80 -8.46 -8.13 10.53
C VAL A 80 -8.83 -9.61 10.67
N GLY A 81 -7.97 -10.54 10.24
CA GLY A 81 -8.20 -11.97 10.38
C GLY A 81 -8.30 -12.44 11.84
N VAL A 82 -7.46 -11.90 12.72
CA VAL A 82 -7.52 -12.18 14.17
C VAL A 82 -8.82 -11.69 14.78
N PHE A 83 -9.21 -10.44 14.49
CA PHE A 83 -10.44 -9.87 15.02
C PHE A 83 -11.68 -10.56 14.46
N TYR A 84 -11.69 -10.89 13.17
CA TYR A 84 -12.78 -11.66 12.58
C TYR A 84 -12.98 -12.98 13.33
N ASN A 85 -11.91 -13.75 13.57
CA ASN A 85 -11.99 -15.00 14.31
C ASN A 85 -12.34 -14.85 15.80
N LYS A 86 -12.11 -13.67 16.38
CA LYS A 86 -12.42 -13.38 17.79
C LYS A 86 -13.89 -13.04 18.00
N PHE A 87 -14.51 -12.34 17.04
CA PHE A 87 -15.89 -11.87 17.14
C PHE A 87 -16.92 -12.80 16.46
N ASN A 88 -16.45 -13.89 15.86
CA ASN A 88 -17.23 -14.88 15.12
C ASN A 88 -17.08 -16.28 15.73
#